data_AF-A0AAD7C5T1-F1
#
_entry.id   AF-A0AAD7C5T1-F1
#
_cell.length_a   1.000
_cell.length_b   1.000
_cell.length_c   1.000
_cell.angle_alpha   90.00
_cell.angle_beta   90.00
_cell.angle_gamma   90.00
#
_symmetry.space_group_name_H-M   'P 1'
#
loop_
_entity.id
_entity.type
_entity.pdbx_description
1 polymer ?
#
loop_
_entity_poly.entity_id
_entity_poly.type
_entity_poly.pdbx_seq_one_letter_code
_entity_poly.pdbx_strand_id
1 'polypeptide(L)'
;MRPTPSALASSRYVDPREARASYWKNGRMSAGLLRARRQFRTPNAIAGVLLLTFVGGVFTYSMAAVKQDTFDDLDEEVKRRAILNAERAKLSTEDEKRAMQAAAAVNSSSTVLKGPKLADRTRSTD
;
A
#
# COMPACT_ATOMS: atom_id res chain seq x y z
N MET A 1 -70.51 58.29 20.08
CA MET A 1 -70.14 56.91 20.45
C MET A 1 -68.62 56.80 20.27
N ARG A 2 -67.83 56.69 21.35
CA ARG A 2 -66.36 56.60 21.24
C ARG A 2 -65.97 55.13 21.01
N PRO A 3 -65.05 54.83 20.07
CA PRO A 3 -64.58 53.46 19.88
C PRO A 3 -63.82 52.98 21.12
N THR A 4 -64.10 51.75 21.56
CA THR A 4 -63.45 51.12 22.71
C THR A 4 -61.98 50.75 22.39
N PRO A 5 -61.05 50.88 23.35
CA PRO A 5 -59.61 50.74 23.12
C PRO A 5 -59.13 49.30 22.81
N SER A 6 -60.01 48.30 22.89
CA SER A 6 -59.68 46.89 22.64
C SER A 6 -59.52 46.53 21.16
N ALA A 7 -60.01 47.35 20.23
CA ALA A 7 -60.01 47.04 18.80
C ALA A 7 -58.66 47.29 18.09
N LEU A 8 -57.68 47.93 18.74
CA LEU A 8 -56.42 48.35 18.10
C LEU A 8 -55.16 47.59 18.59
N ALA A 9 -55.28 46.71 19.59
CA ALA A 9 -54.11 46.10 20.25
C ALA A 9 -53.65 44.75 19.67
N SER A 10 -54.47 44.08 18.84
CA SER A 10 -54.20 42.68 18.41
C SER A 10 -53.19 42.53 17.27
N SER A 11 -52.63 43.63 16.73
CA SER A 11 -51.80 43.59 15.51
C SER A 11 -50.27 43.60 15.77
N ARG A 12 -49.83 43.73 17.02
CA ARG A 12 -48.42 43.99 17.35
C ARG A 12 -47.76 42.97 18.29
N TYR A 13 -48.51 42.03 18.84
CA TYR A 13 -47.97 41.04 19.78
C TYR A 13 -48.10 39.64 19.19
N VAL A 14 -46.97 38.94 19.07
CA VAL A 14 -46.97 37.51 18.73
C VAL A 14 -47.47 36.77 19.96
N ASP A 15 -48.54 35.98 19.83
CA ASP A 15 -49.04 35.16 20.92
C ASP A 15 -47.94 34.17 21.36
N PRO A 16 -47.50 34.18 22.63
CA PRO A 16 -46.45 33.29 23.13
C PRO A 16 -46.82 31.80 23.01
N ARG A 17 -48.11 31.45 23.00
CA ARG A 17 -48.57 30.06 22.83
C ARG A 17 -48.42 29.60 21.39
N GLU A 18 -48.80 30.44 20.42
CA GLU A 18 -48.60 30.16 18.99
C GLU A 18 -47.11 30.15 18.61
N ALA A 19 -46.32 31.08 19.17
CA ALA A 19 -44.88 31.10 19.01
C ALA A 19 -44.25 29.79 19.48
N ARG A 20 -44.64 29.30 20.68
CA ARG A 20 -44.18 28.01 21.25
C ARG A 20 -44.58 26.82 20.38
N ALA A 21 -45.82 26.78 19.90
CA ALA A 21 -46.31 25.72 19.01
C ALA A 21 -45.57 25.70 17.65
N SER A 22 -45.09 26.86 17.19
CA SER A 22 -44.38 26.98 15.91
C SER A 22 -42.94 26.42 15.93
N TYR A 23 -42.29 26.30 17.09
CA TYR A 23 -40.87 25.88 17.20
C TYR A 23 -40.61 24.47 16.65
N TRP A 24 -41.57 23.57 16.79
CA TRP A 24 -41.48 22.18 16.37
C TRP A 24 -42.81 21.71 15.76
N LYS A 25 -43.13 22.25 14.58
CA LYS A 25 -44.31 21.83 13.82
C LYS A 25 -43.88 20.80 12.77
N ASN A 26 -44.52 19.63 12.76
CA ASN A 26 -44.34 18.58 11.75
C ASN A 26 -42.90 18.03 11.64
N GLY A 27 -42.17 17.96 12.76
CA GLY A 27 -40.79 17.43 12.79
C GLY A 27 -39.74 18.32 12.11
N ARG A 28 -40.11 19.55 11.72
CA ARG A 28 -39.23 20.53 11.10
C ARG A 28 -39.07 21.73 12.03
N MET A 29 -37.87 22.27 12.09
CA MET A 29 -37.59 23.42 12.95
C MET A 29 -38.11 24.72 12.37
N SER A 30 -38.60 25.59 13.25
CA SER A 30 -39.12 26.90 12.85
C SER A 30 -38.06 27.77 12.18
N ALA A 31 -38.51 28.69 11.32
CA ALA A 31 -37.64 29.64 10.62
C ALA A 31 -36.78 30.49 11.58
N GLY A 32 -37.31 30.81 12.77
CA GLY A 32 -36.59 31.53 13.83
C GLY A 32 -35.41 30.73 14.39
N LEU A 33 -35.61 29.43 14.62
CA LEU A 33 -34.55 28.57 15.14
C LEU A 33 -33.49 28.24 14.07
N LEU A 34 -33.89 28.13 12.80
CA LEU A 34 -32.94 28.01 11.68
C LEU A 34 -32.05 29.24 11.53
N ARG A 35 -32.61 30.44 11.69
CA ARG A 35 -31.84 31.71 11.68
C ARG A 35 -30.84 31.77 12.82
N ALA A 36 -31.25 31.36 14.03
CA ALA A 36 -30.37 31.32 15.20
C ALA A 36 -29.20 30.34 15.03
N ARG A 37 -29.37 29.23 14.30
CA ARG A 37 -28.26 28.31 13.99
C ARG A 37 -27.34 28.80 12.88
N ARG A 38 -27.80 29.71 12.02
CA ARG A 38 -27.02 30.19 10.88
C ARG A 38 -25.69 30.81 11.32
N GLN A 39 -25.67 31.50 12.46
CA GLN A 39 -24.46 32.13 12.99
C GLN A 39 -23.42 31.14 13.53
N PHE A 40 -23.84 29.94 13.95
CA PHE A 40 -22.92 28.93 14.51
C PHE A 40 -22.39 27.96 13.46
N ARG A 41 -22.93 27.99 12.23
CA ARG A 41 -22.46 27.10 11.15
C ARG A 41 -21.01 27.36 10.78
N THR A 42 -20.66 28.63 10.57
CA THR A 42 -19.31 29.03 10.17
C THR A 42 -18.26 28.73 11.25
N PRO A 43 -18.42 29.16 12.52
CA PRO A 43 -17.41 28.85 13.54
C PRO A 43 -17.31 27.35 13.84
N ASN A 44 -18.42 26.61 13.83
CA ASN A 44 -18.38 25.15 14.04
C ASN A 44 -17.73 24.42 12.86
N ALA A 45 -17.92 24.90 11.62
CA ALA A 45 -17.24 24.36 10.46
C ALA A 45 -15.73 24.61 10.54
N ILE A 46 -15.31 25.81 10.93
CA ILE A 46 -13.89 26.15 11.14
C ILE A 46 -13.28 25.24 12.21
N ALA A 47 -13.96 25.10 13.36
CA ALA A 47 -13.50 24.21 14.43
C ALA A 47 -13.37 22.76 13.94
N GLY A 48 -14.35 22.27 13.16
CA GLY A 48 -14.31 20.95 12.57
C GLY A 48 -13.14 20.77 11.59
N VAL A 49 -12.86 21.76 10.74
CA VAL A 49 -11.73 21.75 9.81
C VAL A 49 -10.40 21.75 10.56
N LEU A 50 -10.25 22.59 11.58
CA LEU A 50 -9.04 22.62 12.41
C LEU A 50 -8.81 21.28 13.08
N LEU A 51 -9.85 20.68 13.65
CA LEU A 51 -9.76 19.37 14.29
C LEU A 51 -9.39 18.27 13.29
N LEU A 52 -10.04 18.24 12.12
CA LEU A 52 -9.72 17.28 11.05
C LEU A 52 -8.29 17.42 10.56
N THR A 53 -7.82 18.65 10.39
CA THR A 53 -6.46 18.94 9.93
C THR A 53 -5.44 18.51 10.97
N PHE A 54 -5.71 18.78 12.25
CA PHE A 54 -4.84 18.35 13.36
C PHE A 54 -4.76 16.82 13.46
N VAL A 55 -5.90 16.13 13.52
CA VAL A 55 -5.95 14.68 13.62
C VAL A 55 -5.37 14.02 12.37
N GLY A 56 -5.69 14.53 11.18
CA GLY A 56 -5.14 14.04 9.91
C GLY A 56 -3.63 14.25 9.83
N GLY A 57 -3.12 15.38 10.32
CA GLY A 57 -1.69 15.67 10.41
C GLY A 57 -0.97 14.69 11.35
N VAL A 58 -1.52 14.45 12.55
CA VAL A 58 -0.97 13.46 13.48
C VAL A 58 -1.00 12.06 12.86
N PHE A 59 -2.11 11.65 12.24
CA PHE A 59 -2.24 10.33 11.62
C PHE A 59 -1.24 10.12 10.46
N THR A 60 -1.16 11.08 9.55
CA THR A 60 -0.24 11.01 8.41
C THR A 60 1.22 11.05 8.88
N TYR A 61 1.53 11.86 9.89
CA TYR A 61 2.83 11.87 10.54
C TYR A 61 3.14 10.52 11.21
N SER A 62 2.19 9.93 11.96
CA SER A 62 2.37 8.61 12.57
C SER A 62 2.63 7.52 11.54
N MET A 63 1.95 7.56 10.39
CA MET A 63 2.24 6.64 9.28
C MET A 63 3.63 6.89 8.70
N ALA A 64 4.04 8.14 8.50
CA ALA A 64 5.35 8.50 7.94
C ALA A 64 6.52 8.20 8.89
N ALA A 65 6.35 8.46 10.18
CA ALA A 65 7.36 8.23 11.21
C ALA A 65 7.59 6.73 11.47
N VAL A 66 6.58 5.89 11.23
CA VAL A 66 6.68 4.43 11.30
C VAL A 66 7.12 3.83 9.95
N LYS A 67 7.35 4.63 8.89
CA LYS A 67 8.16 4.19 7.75
C LYS A 67 9.60 4.07 8.24
N GLN A 68 9.84 2.94 8.88
CA GLN A 68 11.16 2.47 9.28
C GLN A 68 12.05 2.45 8.04
N ASP A 69 13.11 3.25 8.14
CA ASP A 69 14.39 3.21 7.45
C ASP A 69 14.42 3.04 5.92
N THR A 70 15.08 4.00 5.29
CA THR A 70 15.72 3.83 3.98
C THR A 70 16.66 2.62 4.09
N PHE A 71 16.31 1.52 3.41
CA PHE A 71 17.10 0.28 3.40
C PHE A 71 18.37 0.40 2.54
N ASP A 72 19.10 1.52 2.63
CA ASP A 72 20.33 1.72 1.87
C ASP A 72 21.37 0.62 2.21
N ASP A 73 21.38 0.17 3.46
CA ASP A 73 22.28 -0.88 3.96
C ASP A 73 21.87 -2.29 3.48
N LEU A 74 20.57 -2.51 3.26
CA LEU A 74 20.01 -3.79 2.86
C LEU A 74 20.21 -4.02 1.35
N ASP A 75 20.14 -2.97 0.54
CA ASP A 75 20.38 -3.03 -0.90
C ASP A 75 21.83 -3.35 -1.25
N GLU A 76 22.80 -2.81 -0.51
CA GLU A 76 24.22 -3.13 -0.72
C GLU A 76 24.54 -4.58 -0.38
N GLU A 77 24.02 -5.11 0.73
CA GLU A 77 24.32 -6.48 1.13
C GLU A 77 23.58 -7.52 0.28
N VAL A 78 22.36 -7.21 -0.17
CA VAL A 78 21.63 -8.03 -1.16
C VAL A 78 22.35 -8.04 -2.50
N LYS A 79 22.85 -6.88 -2.98
CA LYS A 79 23.67 -6.81 -4.20
C LYS A 79 24.95 -7.62 -4.05
N ARG A 80 25.69 -7.51 -2.94
CA ARG A 80 26.89 -8.32 -2.68
C ARG A 80 26.58 -9.81 -2.66
N ARG A 81 25.53 -10.24 -1.96
CA ARG A 81 25.12 -11.65 -1.92
C ARG A 81 24.69 -12.17 -3.29
N ALA A 82 23.99 -11.35 -4.09
CA ALA A 82 23.62 -11.70 -5.46
C ALA A 82 24.85 -11.89 -6.36
N ILE A 83 25.85 -11.01 -6.24
CA ILE A 83 27.12 -11.13 -6.98
C ILE A 83 27.87 -12.41 -6.56
N LEU A 84 28.02 -12.66 -5.25
CA LEU A 84 28.69 -13.86 -4.73
C LEU A 84 27.99 -15.15 -5.15
N ASN A 85 26.67 -15.18 -5.16
CA ASN A 85 25.89 -16.34 -5.62
C ASN A 85 26.05 -16.55 -7.14
N ALA A 86 26.07 -15.48 -7.94
CA ALA A 86 26.33 -15.56 -9.37
C ALA A 86 27.75 -16.05 -9.68
N GLU A 87 28.74 -15.64 -8.89
CA GLU A 87 30.12 -16.09 -9.02
C GLU A 87 30.28 -17.57 -8.65
N ARG A 88 29.65 -18.02 -7.56
CA ARG A 88 29.59 -19.44 -7.18
C ARG A 88 28.91 -20.31 -8.24
N ALA A 89 27.83 -19.82 -8.86
CA ALA A 89 27.16 -20.52 -9.95
C ALA A 89 28.07 -20.68 -11.18
N LYS A 90 28.83 -19.63 -11.54
CA LYS A 90 29.79 -19.69 -12.65
C LYS A 90 30.90 -20.71 -12.37
N LEU A 91 31.51 -20.65 -11.19
CA LEU A 91 32.54 -21.61 -10.76
C LEU A 91 32.04 -23.06 -10.84
N SER A 92 30.83 -23.34 -10.34
CA SER A 92 30.22 -24.68 -10.42
C SER A 92 30.07 -25.17 -11.86
N THR A 93 29.64 -24.31 -12.79
CA THR A 93 29.50 -24.70 -14.20
C THR A 93 30.83 -24.87 -14.91
N GLU A 94 31.88 -24.13 -14.51
CA GLU A 94 33.22 -24.31 -15.07
C GLU A 94 33.86 -25.61 -14.60
N ASP A 95 33.70 -25.97 -13.33
CA ASP A 95 34.21 -27.22 -12.78
C ASP A 95 33.53 -28.43 -13.44
N GLU A 96 32.22 -28.37 -13.67
CA GLU A 96 31.47 -29.40 -14.40
C GLU A 96 31.95 -29.52 -15.85
N LYS A 97 32.19 -28.40 -16.55
CA LYS A 97 32.75 -28.40 -17.91
C LYS A 97 34.18 -28.94 -17.96
N ARG A 98 35.04 -28.59 -16.99
CA ARG A 98 36.41 -29.13 -16.91
C ARG A 98 36.41 -30.62 -16.64
N ALA A 99 35.51 -31.11 -15.77
CA ALA A 99 35.33 -32.54 -15.52
C ALA A 99 34.85 -33.28 -16.78
N MET A 100 33.87 -32.72 -17.50
CA MET A 100 33.41 -33.28 -18.78
C MET A 100 34.51 -33.27 -19.85
N GLN A 101 35.29 -32.21 -19.96
CA GLN A 101 36.39 -32.12 -20.92
C GLN A 101 37.54 -33.07 -20.58
N ALA A 102 37.88 -33.22 -19.30
CA ALA A 102 38.85 -34.21 -18.85
C ALA A 102 38.38 -35.64 -19.14
N ALA A 103 37.11 -35.94 -18.85
CA ALA A 103 36.49 -37.22 -19.19
C ALA A 103 36.46 -37.46 -20.71
N ALA A 104 36.11 -36.45 -21.51
CA ALA A 104 36.09 -36.52 -22.97
C ALA A 104 37.50 -36.67 -23.56
N ALA A 105 38.51 -36.02 -23.00
CA ALA A 105 39.92 -36.16 -23.41
C ALA A 105 40.44 -37.57 -23.11
N VAL A 106 40.10 -38.15 -21.95
CA VAL A 106 40.43 -39.54 -21.60
C VAL A 106 39.73 -40.52 -22.56
N ASN A 107 38.45 -40.30 -22.89
CA ASN A 107 37.72 -41.15 -23.83
C ASN A 107 38.21 -41.03 -25.28
N SER A 108 38.67 -39.84 -25.68
CA SER A 108 39.29 -39.64 -26.99
C SER A 108 40.64 -40.33 -27.10
N SER A 109 41.39 -40.39 -25.99
CA SER A 109 42.68 -41.06 -25.90
C SER A 109 42.56 -42.60 -25.94
N SER A 110 41.47 -43.17 -25.43
CA SER A 110 41.23 -44.63 -25.46
C SER A 110 40.80 -45.15 -26.84
N THR A 111 40.22 -44.29 -27.68
CA THR A 111 39.76 -44.67 -29.02
C THR A 111 40.92 -44.81 -30.02
N VAL A 112 42.04 -44.10 -29.80
CA VAL A 112 43.22 -44.12 -30.67
C VAL A 112 44.04 -45.43 -30.56
N LEU A 113 43.87 -46.21 -29.50
CA LEU A 113 44.62 -47.46 -29.28
C LEU A 113 43.94 -48.74 -29.83
N LYS A 114 42.82 -48.65 -30.55
CA LYS A 114 42.22 -49.83 -31.21
C LYS A 114 42.92 -50.15 -32.54
N GLY A 115 44.19 -50.56 -32.44
CA GLY A 115 45.00 -51.12 -33.53
C GLY A 115 44.51 -52.52 -33.98
N PRO A 116 44.97 -53.00 -35.15
CA PRO A 116 44.27 -53.98 -35.98
C PRO A 116 44.17 -55.37 -35.35
N LYS A 117 42.99 -55.99 -35.55
CA LYS A 117 42.60 -57.32 -35.10
C LYS A 117 43.50 -58.39 -35.74
N LEU A 118 44.45 -58.93 -34.97
CA LEU A 118 45.29 -60.05 -35.36
C LEU A 118 44.43 -61.32 -35.40
N ALA A 119 44.19 -61.85 -36.60
CA ALA A 119 43.39 -63.03 -36.83
C ALA A 119 44.27 -64.29 -36.86
N ASP A 120 43.84 -65.23 -36.00
CA ASP A 120 43.86 -66.68 -36.10
C ASP A 120 45.20 -67.44 -36.09
N ARG A 121 45.34 -68.25 -35.04
CA ARG A 121 46.43 -69.17 -34.73
C ARG A 121 45.83 -70.56 -34.61
N THR A 122 45.66 -71.29 -35.70
CA THR A 122 45.57 -72.76 -35.76
C THR A 122 45.94 -73.20 -37.19
N ARG A 123 46.88 -74.10 -37.45
CA ARG A 123 46.77 -75.58 -37.43
C ARG A 123 48.10 -76.11 -38.02
N SER A 124 48.97 -76.78 -37.26
CA SER A 124 49.13 -78.26 -37.19
C SER A 124 49.43 -78.95 -38.53
N THR A 125 50.57 -79.67 -38.58
CA THR A 125 50.91 -80.90 -39.37
C THR A 125 50.84 -80.76 -40.90
N ASP A 126 51.84 -81.06 -41.73
CA ASP A 126 53.02 -81.95 -41.70
C ASP A 126 54.16 -81.35 -42.56
#